data_AF-A0AA89BX96-F1
#
_entry.id   AF-A0AA89BX96-F1
#
_cell.length_a   1.000
_cell.length_b   1.000
_cell.length_c   1.000
_cell.angle_alpha   90.00
_cell.angle_beta   90.00
_cell.angle_gamma   90.00
#
_symmetry.space_group_name_H-M   'P 1'
#
loop_
_entity.id
_entity.type
_entity.pdbx_description
1 polymer ?
#
loop_
_entity_poly.entity_id
_entity_poly.type
_entity_poly.pdbx_seq_one_letter_code
_entity_poly.pdbx_strand_id
1 'polypeptide(L)'
;MSAHDSVHSVHSMAGLNESLNETGNIVVDSLNVVNDENSDDRALTTKDLDGIYRLLQSLDAKLGKIDDIDSRLIRIEGIVTKLENLEVRIGKTETDLSAAKREIKDIQKFCKETETCLDGYGNLLDGLRKDFTDVQSQNRSSNTRVKHTESAVADLKSEVEMSRDEIREDILDLQSRSMRENLLFFGIPEEEEEDCDVVLIDFLTDTMKIRTDISFEQFPVEIEQRRKALYPIMKEERRKKNKVKLVRDRLFINGSEYIPPAQRAGPTGASGRGTPSQQERKRAHTGSR
;
A
#
# COMPACT_ATOMS: atom_id res chain seq x y z
N MET A 1 -37.10 29.97 -50.82
CA MET A 1 -37.65 31.34 -50.93
C MET A 1 -37.76 31.68 -52.40
N SER A 2 -38.91 31.43 -53.05
CA SER A 2 -39.29 32.02 -54.33
C SER A 2 -40.58 31.33 -54.82
N ALA A 3 -41.68 32.11 -54.89
CA ALA A 3 -42.96 31.90 -55.60
C ALA A 3 -44.12 32.54 -54.82
N HIS A 4 -44.14 32.37 -53.48
CA HIS A 4 -45.27 32.81 -52.66
C HIS A 4 -45.28 34.33 -52.38
N ASP A 5 -44.12 34.99 -52.35
CA ASP A 5 -44.02 36.44 -52.13
C ASP A 5 -44.45 37.27 -53.35
N SER A 6 -44.42 36.68 -54.57
CA SER A 6 -44.74 37.39 -55.81
C SER A 6 -46.25 37.54 -56.04
N VAL A 7 -47.08 36.64 -55.49
CA VAL A 7 -48.54 36.65 -55.74
C VAL A 7 -49.26 37.64 -54.81
N HIS A 8 -48.78 37.83 -53.58
CA HIS A 8 -49.34 38.82 -52.66
C HIS A 8 -49.08 40.28 -53.08
N SER A 9 -47.93 40.55 -53.72
CA SER A 9 -47.61 41.90 -54.21
C SER A 9 -48.51 42.36 -55.36
N VAL A 10 -48.91 41.46 -56.26
CA VAL A 10 -49.73 41.80 -57.44
C VAL A 10 -51.18 42.08 -57.06
N HIS A 11 -51.73 41.33 -56.10
CA HIS A 11 -53.11 41.55 -55.62
C HIS A 11 -53.25 42.85 -54.82
N SER A 12 -52.22 43.25 -54.06
CA SER A 12 -52.25 44.53 -53.32
C SER A 12 -52.12 45.75 -54.23
N MET A 13 -51.40 45.65 -55.34
CA MET A 13 -51.28 46.72 -56.34
C MET A 13 -52.59 46.94 -57.11
N ALA A 14 -53.35 45.87 -57.38
CA ALA A 14 -54.63 45.95 -58.06
C ALA A 14 -55.69 46.74 -57.25
N GLY A 15 -55.82 46.47 -55.94
CA GLY A 15 -56.76 47.18 -55.07
C GLY A 15 -56.39 48.65 -54.83
N LEU A 16 -55.09 48.99 -54.83
CA LEU A 16 -54.64 50.38 -54.78
C LEU A 16 -55.01 51.15 -56.05
N ASN A 17 -54.87 50.52 -57.22
CA ASN A 17 -55.21 51.14 -58.49
C ASN A 17 -56.73 51.41 -58.60
N GLU A 18 -57.56 50.49 -58.11
CA GLU A 18 -59.02 50.66 -58.07
C GLU A 18 -59.45 51.80 -57.12
N SER A 19 -58.83 51.86 -55.93
CA SER A 19 -59.09 52.94 -54.96
C SER A 19 -58.60 54.32 -55.42
N LEU A 20 -57.45 54.38 -56.12
CA LEU A 20 -56.94 55.60 -56.75
C LEU A 20 -57.89 56.08 -57.86
N ASN A 21 -58.42 55.16 -58.67
CA ASN A 21 -59.35 55.49 -59.74
C ASN A 21 -60.69 56.00 -59.19
N GLU A 22 -61.23 55.38 -58.13
CA GLU A 22 -62.41 55.89 -57.41
C GLU A 22 -62.16 57.26 -56.77
N THR A 23 -60.96 57.53 -56.25
CA THR A 23 -60.61 58.83 -55.67
C THR A 23 -60.46 59.90 -56.75
N GLY A 24 -59.91 59.54 -57.91
CA GLY A 24 -59.89 60.38 -59.10
C GLY A 24 -61.29 60.76 -59.56
N ASN A 25 -62.22 59.80 -59.60
CA ASN A 25 -63.62 60.05 -59.97
C ASN A 25 -64.31 61.01 -58.99
N ILE A 26 -64.11 60.84 -57.68
CA ILE A 26 -64.64 61.76 -56.65
C ILE A 26 -64.09 63.18 -56.83
N VAL A 27 -62.81 63.34 -57.14
CA VAL A 27 -62.19 64.66 -57.38
C VAL A 27 -62.72 65.29 -58.66
N VAL A 28 -62.92 64.50 -59.72
CA VAL A 28 -63.53 64.96 -60.98
C VAL A 28 -64.98 65.40 -60.76
N ASP A 29 -65.76 64.62 -60.02
CA ASP A 29 -67.14 64.96 -59.66
C ASP A 29 -67.20 66.22 -58.78
N SER A 30 -66.23 66.39 -57.87
CA SER A 30 -66.07 67.61 -57.06
C SER A 30 -65.72 68.83 -57.92
N LEU A 31 -64.82 68.67 -58.90
CA LEU A 31 -64.45 69.72 -59.85
C LEU A 31 -65.62 70.13 -60.75
N ASN A 32 -66.45 69.19 -61.20
CA ASN A 32 -67.62 69.46 -62.03
C ASN A 32 -68.70 70.26 -61.27
N VAL A 33 -68.77 70.13 -59.95
CA VAL A 33 -69.66 70.94 -59.09
C VAL A 33 -69.10 72.35 -58.86
N VAL A 34 -67.78 72.54 -58.92
CA VAL A 34 -67.09 73.82 -58.61
C VAL A 34 -66.80 74.67 -59.85
N ASN A 35 -66.50 74.07 -61.01
CA ASN A 35 -66.01 74.76 -62.22
C ASN A 35 -67.08 74.99 -63.31
N ASP A 36 -68.37 75.09 -62.98
CA ASP A 36 -69.35 75.61 -63.94
C ASP A 36 -69.13 77.13 -64.09
N GLU A 37 -68.22 77.52 -65.01
CA GLU A 37 -67.75 78.90 -65.27
C GLU A 37 -68.84 79.89 -65.74
N ASN A 38 -70.12 79.55 -65.59
CA ASN A 38 -71.27 80.37 -65.95
C ASN A 38 -72.28 80.51 -64.79
N SER A 39 -71.94 81.24 -63.71
CA SER A 39 -72.94 82.04 -62.98
C SER A 39 -72.37 82.81 -61.79
N ASP A 40 -72.45 84.14 -61.86
CA ASP A 40 -72.43 85.01 -60.68
C ASP A 40 -73.83 85.12 -60.00
N ASP A 41 -74.85 84.34 -60.41
CA ASP A 41 -76.22 84.49 -59.85
C ASP A 41 -77.18 83.29 -60.04
N ARG A 42 -76.70 82.03 -60.11
CA ARG A 42 -77.59 80.84 -60.12
C ARG A 42 -77.83 80.31 -58.71
N ALA A 43 -79.11 80.23 -58.34
CA ALA A 43 -79.53 79.42 -57.21
C ALA A 43 -79.16 77.94 -57.47
N LEU A 44 -78.52 77.31 -56.48
CA LEU A 44 -78.21 75.88 -56.45
C LEU A 44 -79.42 75.06 -56.95
N THR A 45 -79.23 74.26 -58.00
CA THR A 45 -80.31 73.41 -58.50
C THR A 45 -80.42 72.14 -57.65
N THR A 46 -81.59 71.51 -57.63
CA THR A 46 -81.80 70.24 -56.91
C THR A 46 -80.89 69.11 -57.39
N LYS A 47 -80.37 69.18 -58.62
CA LYS A 47 -79.38 68.24 -59.15
C LYS A 47 -77.99 68.44 -58.55
N ASP A 48 -77.59 69.68 -58.30
CA ASP A 48 -76.29 70.00 -57.69
C ASP A 48 -76.26 69.54 -56.23
N LEU A 49 -77.36 69.76 -55.51
CA LEU A 49 -77.59 69.23 -54.15
C LEU A 49 -77.58 67.70 -54.09
N ASP A 50 -78.17 67.01 -55.08
CA ASP A 50 -78.14 65.54 -55.15
C ASP A 50 -76.73 65.00 -55.47
N GLY A 51 -75.97 65.70 -56.32
CA GLY A 51 -74.55 65.41 -56.58
C GLY A 51 -73.68 65.56 -55.33
N ILE A 52 -73.84 66.67 -54.61
CA ILE A 52 -73.15 66.92 -53.32
C ILE A 52 -73.52 65.85 -52.29
N TYR A 53 -74.81 65.46 -52.22
CA TYR A 53 -75.25 64.44 -51.28
C TYR A 53 -74.64 63.06 -51.58
N ARG A 54 -74.57 62.66 -52.86
CA ARG A 54 -73.88 61.42 -53.27
C ARG A 54 -72.39 61.46 -52.99
N LEU A 55 -71.75 62.62 -53.18
CA LEU A 55 -70.35 62.82 -52.84
C LEU A 55 -70.11 62.65 -51.34
N LEU A 56 -70.97 63.24 -50.51
CA LEU A 56 -70.92 63.11 -49.05
C LEU A 56 -71.12 61.65 -48.60
N GLN A 57 -72.06 60.92 -49.21
CA GLN A 57 -72.24 59.48 -48.93
C GLN A 57 -71.00 58.66 -49.34
N SER A 58 -70.38 59.00 -50.48
CA SER A 58 -69.16 58.33 -50.94
C SER A 58 -67.98 58.61 -50.02
N LEU A 59 -67.84 59.85 -49.55
CA LEU A 59 -66.82 60.25 -48.58
C LEU A 59 -67.01 59.56 -47.23
N ASP A 60 -68.25 59.47 -46.74
CA ASP A 60 -68.59 58.75 -45.49
C ASP A 60 -68.24 57.26 -45.57
N ALA A 61 -68.57 56.61 -46.70
CA ALA A 61 -68.20 55.22 -46.95
C ALA A 61 -66.66 55.02 -47.00
N LYS A 62 -65.92 55.99 -47.54
CA LYS A 62 -64.44 55.96 -47.51
C LYS A 62 -63.89 56.19 -46.11
N LEU A 63 -64.49 57.07 -45.31
CA LEU A 63 -64.16 57.26 -43.90
C LEU A 63 -64.31 55.96 -43.11
N GLY A 64 -65.42 55.22 -43.29
CA GLY A 64 -65.61 53.93 -42.64
C GLY A 64 -64.56 52.87 -43.02
N LYS A 65 -64.08 52.88 -44.28
CA LYS A 65 -62.94 52.03 -44.69
C LYS A 65 -61.64 52.43 -44.01
N ILE A 66 -61.42 53.73 -43.76
CA ILE A 66 -60.25 54.23 -43.04
C ILE A 66 -60.29 53.78 -41.58
N ASP A 67 -61.46 53.81 -40.92
CA ASP A 67 -61.61 53.33 -39.54
C ASP A 67 -61.32 51.82 -39.40
N ASP A 68 -61.71 51.00 -40.39
CA ASP A 68 -61.35 49.57 -40.42
C ASP A 68 -59.83 49.38 -40.57
N ILE A 69 -59.19 50.17 -41.44
CA ILE A 69 -57.74 50.14 -41.61
C ILE A 69 -57.03 50.50 -40.30
N ASP A 70 -57.50 51.53 -39.60
CA ASP A 70 -56.91 51.98 -38.34
C ASP A 70 -57.05 50.90 -37.24
N SER A 71 -58.22 50.27 -37.15
CA SER A 71 -58.46 49.13 -36.26
C SER A 71 -57.54 47.94 -36.55
N ARG A 72 -57.24 47.70 -37.84
CA ARG A 72 -56.29 46.66 -38.27
C ARG A 72 -54.85 47.05 -37.96
N LEU A 73 -54.47 48.32 -38.10
CA LEU A 73 -53.15 48.84 -37.75
C LEU A 73 -52.84 48.65 -36.26
N ILE A 74 -53.78 49.02 -35.38
CA ILE A 74 -53.65 48.80 -33.92
C ILE A 74 -53.42 47.31 -33.60
N ARG A 75 -54.13 46.40 -34.30
CA ARG A 75 -53.94 44.96 -34.11
C ARG A 75 -52.55 44.51 -34.57
N ILE A 76 -52.04 45.06 -35.67
CA ILE A 76 -50.71 44.76 -36.20
C ILE A 76 -49.63 45.24 -35.21
N GLU A 77 -49.75 46.44 -34.66
CA GLU A 77 -48.84 46.93 -33.61
C GLU A 77 -48.82 45.99 -32.39
N GLY A 78 -49.99 45.49 -31.98
CA GLY A 78 -50.11 44.48 -30.92
C GLY A 78 -49.47 43.13 -31.27
N ILE A 79 -49.29 42.80 -32.54
CA ILE A 79 -48.57 41.60 -32.99
C ILE A 79 -47.06 41.88 -33.00
N VAL A 80 -46.62 43.03 -33.49
CA VAL A 80 -45.21 43.43 -33.53
C VAL A 80 -44.61 43.43 -32.13
N THR A 81 -45.29 44.04 -31.16
CA THR A 81 -44.85 44.02 -29.74
C THR A 81 -44.73 42.61 -29.17
N LYS A 82 -45.61 41.67 -29.55
CA LYS A 82 -45.49 40.26 -29.14
C LYS A 82 -44.29 39.58 -29.81
N LEU A 83 -43.99 39.90 -31.06
CA LEU A 83 -42.82 39.36 -31.78
C LEU A 83 -41.52 39.83 -31.14
N GLU A 84 -41.40 41.12 -30.80
CA GLU A 84 -40.24 41.65 -30.08
C GLU A 84 -40.01 40.94 -28.74
N ASN A 85 -41.09 40.71 -27.97
CA ASN A 85 -41.01 39.95 -26.73
C ASN A 85 -40.58 38.49 -26.94
N LEU A 86 -41.02 37.85 -28.03
CA LEU A 86 -40.59 36.50 -28.39
C LEU A 86 -39.11 36.48 -28.77
N GLU A 87 -38.62 37.47 -29.50
CA GLU A 87 -37.21 37.59 -29.87
C GLU A 87 -36.30 37.69 -28.63
N VAL A 88 -36.67 38.52 -27.66
CA VAL A 88 -35.94 38.62 -26.38
C VAL A 88 -35.94 37.29 -25.62
N ARG A 89 -37.08 36.59 -25.58
CA ARG A 89 -37.18 35.28 -24.93
C ARG A 89 -36.32 34.23 -25.63
N ILE A 90 -36.30 34.24 -26.96
CA ILE A 90 -35.45 33.35 -27.77
C ILE A 90 -33.98 33.61 -27.43
N GLY A 91 -33.53 34.87 -27.43
CA GLY A 91 -32.16 35.22 -27.07
C GLY A 91 -31.75 34.72 -25.68
N LYS A 92 -32.63 34.86 -24.67
CA LYS A 92 -32.38 34.30 -23.33
C LYS A 92 -32.26 32.77 -23.35
N THR A 93 -33.14 32.08 -24.07
CA THR A 93 -33.07 30.61 -24.18
C THR A 93 -31.79 30.14 -24.90
N GLU A 94 -31.29 30.90 -25.87
CA GLU A 94 -30.03 30.60 -26.55
C GLU A 94 -28.81 30.77 -25.63
N THR A 95 -28.81 31.80 -24.78
CA THR A 95 -27.75 31.99 -23.77
C THR A 95 -27.76 30.88 -22.74
N ASP A 96 -28.94 30.51 -22.24
CA ASP A 96 -29.10 29.44 -21.24
C ASP A 96 -28.69 28.07 -21.83
N LEU A 97 -29.08 27.80 -23.08
CA LEU A 97 -28.66 26.60 -23.81
C LEU A 97 -27.14 26.54 -23.99
N SER A 98 -26.51 27.68 -24.27
CA SER A 98 -25.06 27.77 -24.42
C SER A 98 -24.33 27.53 -23.11
N ALA A 99 -24.87 28.01 -21.98
CA ALA A 99 -24.34 27.74 -20.65
C ALA A 99 -24.45 26.25 -20.29
N ALA A 100 -25.63 25.65 -20.46
CA ALA A 100 -25.86 24.23 -20.20
C ALA A 100 -24.93 23.32 -21.03
N LYS A 101 -24.68 23.67 -22.31
CA LYS A 101 -23.73 22.95 -23.16
C LYS A 101 -22.30 22.98 -22.62
N ARG A 102 -21.87 24.08 -21.99
CA ARG A 102 -20.55 24.18 -21.35
C ARG A 102 -20.48 23.28 -20.13
N GLU A 103 -21.48 23.35 -19.25
CA GLU A 103 -21.54 22.50 -18.05
C GLU A 103 -21.53 21.00 -18.40
N ILE A 104 -22.30 20.58 -19.41
CA ILE A 104 -22.29 19.20 -19.89
C ILE A 104 -20.88 18.78 -20.33
N LYS A 105 -20.15 19.65 -21.03
CA LYS A 105 -18.78 19.36 -21.47
C LYS A 105 -17.81 19.21 -20.31
N ASP A 106 -17.96 20.03 -19.27
CA ASP A 106 -17.11 19.97 -18.07
C ASP A 106 -17.40 18.69 -17.26
N ILE A 107 -18.67 18.33 -17.10
CA ILE A 107 -19.08 17.05 -16.49
C ILE A 107 -18.50 15.86 -17.28
N GLN A 108 -18.59 15.88 -18.60
CA GLN A 108 -18.02 14.82 -19.45
C GLN A 108 -16.50 14.69 -19.28
N LYS A 109 -15.79 15.81 -19.12
CA LYS A 109 -14.35 15.79 -18.86
C LYS A 109 -14.06 15.18 -17.49
N PHE A 110 -14.78 15.60 -16.46
CA PHE A 110 -14.64 15.05 -15.11
C PHE A 110 -14.90 13.54 -15.08
N CYS A 111 -15.97 13.06 -15.74
CA CYS A 111 -16.26 11.62 -15.81
C CYS A 111 -15.08 10.82 -16.41
N LYS A 112 -14.47 11.30 -17.50
CA LYS A 112 -13.30 10.63 -18.11
C LYS A 112 -12.09 10.57 -17.18
N GLU A 113 -11.86 11.63 -16.41
CA GLU A 113 -10.79 11.66 -15.42
C GLU A 113 -11.06 10.65 -14.29
N THR A 114 -12.33 10.56 -13.83
CA THR A 114 -12.71 9.57 -12.82
C THR A 114 -12.61 8.13 -13.33
N GLU A 115 -12.96 7.86 -14.59
CA GLU A 115 -12.79 6.54 -15.22
C GLU A 115 -11.32 6.14 -15.27
N THR A 116 -10.44 7.05 -15.70
CA THR A 116 -8.99 6.81 -15.75
C THR A 116 -8.42 6.53 -14.35
N CYS A 117 -8.91 7.23 -13.33
CA CYS A 117 -8.52 6.99 -11.94
C CYS A 117 -8.98 5.60 -11.45
N LEU A 118 -10.20 5.20 -11.78
CA LEU A 118 -10.75 3.89 -11.44
C LEU A 118 -9.95 2.76 -12.10
N ASP A 119 -9.54 2.91 -13.35
CA ASP A 119 -8.64 1.95 -14.01
C ASP A 119 -7.30 1.83 -13.27
N GLY A 120 -6.76 2.94 -12.78
CA GLY A 120 -5.58 2.97 -11.92
C GLY A 120 -5.75 2.16 -10.63
N TYR A 121 -6.89 2.32 -9.95
CA TYR A 121 -7.23 1.53 -8.77
C TYR A 121 -7.41 0.04 -9.09
N GLY A 122 -7.97 -0.31 -10.26
CA GLY A 122 -8.09 -1.69 -10.71
C GLY A 122 -6.74 -2.39 -10.80
N ASN A 123 -5.76 -1.76 -11.45
CA ASN A 123 -4.40 -2.29 -11.56
C ASN A 123 -3.72 -2.48 -10.20
N LEU A 124 -3.94 -1.53 -9.27
CA LEU A 124 -3.40 -1.64 -7.91
C LEU A 124 -4.02 -2.82 -7.14
N LEU A 125 -5.33 -3.03 -7.27
CA LEU A 125 -6.04 -4.15 -6.64
C LEU A 125 -5.56 -5.50 -7.19
N ASP A 126 -5.30 -5.60 -8.49
CA ASP A 126 -4.73 -6.80 -9.10
C ASP A 126 -3.31 -7.10 -8.59
N GLY A 127 -2.48 -6.06 -8.43
CA GLY A 127 -1.17 -6.17 -7.80
C GLY A 127 -1.25 -6.69 -6.37
N LEU A 128 -2.11 -6.06 -5.54
CA LEU A 128 -2.34 -6.49 -4.16
C LEU A 128 -2.87 -7.92 -4.08
N ARG A 129 -3.74 -8.34 -5.01
CA ARG A 129 -4.25 -9.71 -5.08
C ARG A 129 -3.13 -10.70 -5.34
N LYS A 130 -2.20 -10.39 -6.23
CA LYS A 130 -1.04 -11.24 -6.53
C LYS A 130 -0.13 -11.36 -5.30
N ASP A 131 0.22 -10.25 -4.67
CA ASP A 131 1.07 -10.24 -3.48
C ASP A 131 0.43 -11.05 -2.34
N PHE A 132 -0.90 -10.95 -2.16
CA PHE A 132 -1.63 -11.76 -1.19
C PHE A 132 -1.52 -13.25 -1.47
N THR A 133 -1.66 -13.68 -2.74
CA THR A 133 -1.50 -15.09 -3.12
C THR A 133 -0.08 -15.59 -2.91
N ASP A 134 0.93 -14.77 -3.20
CA ASP A 134 2.34 -15.11 -3.02
C ASP A 134 2.66 -15.28 -1.53
N VAL A 135 2.27 -14.32 -0.68
CA VAL A 135 2.42 -14.41 0.78
C VAL A 135 1.70 -15.65 1.34
N GLN A 136 0.49 -15.94 0.86
CA GLN A 136 -0.24 -17.13 1.30
C GLN A 136 0.51 -18.42 0.94
N SER A 137 1.10 -18.50 -0.25
CA SER A 137 1.90 -19.65 -0.68
C SER A 137 3.18 -19.82 0.15
N GLN A 138 3.88 -18.72 0.44
CA GLN A 138 5.09 -18.71 1.26
C GLN A 138 4.79 -19.12 2.70
N ASN A 139 3.65 -18.69 3.25
CA ASN A 139 3.24 -19.06 4.59
C ASN A 139 2.93 -20.56 4.70
N ARG A 140 2.27 -21.14 3.68
CA ARG A 140 2.06 -22.59 3.60
C ARG A 140 3.38 -23.37 3.57
N SER A 141 4.34 -22.95 2.75
CA SER A 141 5.66 -23.59 2.66
C SER A 141 6.43 -23.49 3.99
N SER A 142 6.43 -22.30 4.60
CA SER A 142 7.10 -22.05 5.89
C SER A 142 6.48 -22.90 7.00
N ASN A 143 5.16 -23.02 7.05
CA ASN A 143 4.46 -23.87 8.00
C ASN A 143 4.83 -25.35 7.84
N THR A 144 4.95 -25.85 6.61
CA THR A 144 5.42 -27.23 6.36
C THR A 144 6.84 -27.43 6.86
N ARG A 145 7.75 -26.46 6.62
CA ARG A 145 9.12 -26.52 7.11
C ARG A 145 9.19 -26.53 8.64
N VAL A 146 8.39 -25.68 9.30
CA VAL A 146 8.30 -25.64 10.77
C VAL A 146 7.88 -27.01 11.31
N LYS A 147 6.85 -27.63 10.75
CA LYS A 147 6.42 -28.98 11.16
C LYS A 147 7.52 -30.04 11.01
N HIS A 148 8.26 -30.01 9.90
CA HIS A 148 9.39 -30.92 9.72
C HIS A 148 10.50 -30.69 10.74
N THR A 149 10.83 -29.43 11.03
CA THR A 149 11.84 -29.10 12.05
C THR A 149 11.38 -29.48 13.45
N GLU A 150 10.09 -29.31 13.78
CA GLU A 150 9.52 -29.73 15.06
C GLU A 150 9.62 -31.24 15.24
N SER A 151 9.32 -32.02 14.19
CA SER A 151 9.49 -33.47 14.20
C SER A 151 10.96 -33.87 14.43
N ALA A 152 11.89 -33.28 13.66
CA ALA A 152 13.30 -33.60 13.78
C ALA A 152 13.88 -33.25 15.17
N VAL A 153 13.41 -32.15 15.77
CA VAL A 153 13.79 -31.77 17.15
C VAL A 153 13.24 -32.77 18.17
N ALA A 154 12.01 -33.27 17.98
CA ALA A 154 11.44 -34.29 18.85
C ALA A 154 12.24 -35.60 18.79
N ASP A 155 12.64 -36.03 17.58
CA ASP A 155 13.43 -37.24 17.37
C ASP A 155 14.82 -37.12 18.04
N LEU A 156 15.54 -36.03 17.79
CA LEU A 156 16.86 -35.77 18.40
C LEU A 156 16.78 -35.69 19.92
N LYS A 157 15.71 -35.11 20.45
CA LYS A 157 15.51 -35.05 21.91
C LYS A 157 15.38 -36.44 22.50
N SER A 158 14.61 -37.33 21.85
CA SER A 158 14.48 -38.73 22.29
C SER A 158 15.81 -39.46 22.25
N GLU A 159 16.62 -39.26 21.21
CA GLU A 159 17.95 -39.89 21.08
C GLU A 159 18.91 -39.44 22.19
N VAL A 160 18.94 -38.13 22.49
CA VAL A 160 19.76 -37.56 23.57
C VAL A 160 19.33 -38.10 24.93
N GLU A 161 18.03 -38.23 25.17
CA GLU A 161 17.49 -38.79 26.42
C GLU A 161 17.90 -40.26 26.60
N MET A 162 17.83 -41.06 25.53
CA MET A 162 18.30 -42.45 25.56
C MET A 162 19.80 -42.56 25.87
N SER A 163 20.64 -41.81 25.15
CA SER A 163 22.09 -41.82 25.37
C SER A 163 22.48 -41.35 26.78
N ARG A 164 21.77 -40.36 27.33
CA ARG A 164 21.98 -39.90 28.71
C ARG A 164 21.71 -41.04 29.70
N ASP A 165 20.64 -41.79 29.49
CA ASP A 165 20.25 -42.87 30.40
C ASP A 165 21.24 -44.05 30.30
N GLU A 166 21.70 -44.39 29.09
CA GLU A 166 22.78 -45.37 28.87
C GLU A 166 24.08 -44.99 29.60
N ILE A 167 24.57 -43.76 29.40
CA ILE A 167 25.78 -43.27 30.06
C ILE A 167 25.62 -43.28 31.58
N ARG A 168 24.42 -42.96 32.09
CA ARG A 168 24.14 -42.98 33.52
C ARG A 168 24.24 -44.40 34.08
N GLU A 169 23.72 -45.40 33.39
CA GLU A 169 23.85 -46.80 33.77
C GLU A 169 25.31 -47.25 33.77
N ASP A 170 26.09 -46.89 32.73
CA ASP A 170 27.52 -47.21 32.67
C ASP A 170 28.31 -46.59 33.83
N ILE A 171 28.01 -45.34 34.19
CA ILE A 171 28.64 -44.67 35.33
C ILE A 171 28.30 -45.41 36.63
N LEU A 172 27.05 -45.83 36.82
CA LEU A 172 26.64 -46.57 38.01
C LEU A 172 27.31 -47.94 38.10
N ASP A 173 27.38 -48.69 37.00
CA ASP A 173 28.09 -49.98 36.95
C ASP A 173 29.57 -49.79 37.27
N LEU A 174 30.25 -48.82 36.64
CA LEU A 174 31.65 -48.51 36.89
C LEU A 174 31.91 -48.09 38.34
N GLN A 175 31.08 -47.20 38.91
CA GLN A 175 31.19 -46.80 40.31
C GLN A 175 31.01 -48.00 41.24
N SER A 176 30.02 -48.87 40.97
CA SER A 176 29.78 -50.07 41.79
C SER A 176 30.96 -51.05 41.76
N ARG A 177 31.62 -51.20 40.59
CA ARG A 177 32.82 -52.04 40.44
C ARG A 177 34.03 -51.41 41.10
N SER A 178 34.24 -50.11 40.91
CA SER A 178 35.37 -49.38 41.48
C SER A 178 35.29 -49.29 43.00
N MET A 179 34.09 -49.17 43.58
CA MET A 179 33.90 -49.12 45.03
C MET A 179 33.98 -50.50 45.68
N ARG A 180 33.91 -51.59 44.92
CA ARG A 180 33.87 -52.97 45.46
C ARG A 180 35.15 -53.33 46.22
N GLU A 181 36.30 -52.88 45.73
CA GLU A 181 37.60 -53.20 46.31
C GLU A 181 38.07 -52.15 47.33
N ASN A 182 37.23 -51.16 47.64
CA ASN A 182 37.52 -50.20 48.68
C ASN A 182 37.24 -50.83 50.05
N LEU A 183 38.27 -50.85 50.91
CA LEU A 183 38.14 -51.26 52.30
C LEU A 183 37.76 -50.04 53.15
N LEU A 184 36.69 -50.17 53.93
CA LEU A 184 36.28 -49.14 54.89
C LEU A 184 36.88 -49.47 56.25
N PHE A 185 37.71 -48.57 56.76
CA PHE A 185 38.25 -48.64 58.10
C PHE A 185 37.41 -47.76 59.03
N PHE A 186 36.94 -48.35 60.14
CA PHE A 186 36.14 -47.67 61.15
C PHE A 186 36.85 -47.72 62.50
N GLY A 187 36.64 -46.68 63.32
CA GLY A 187 37.16 -46.66 64.70
C GLY A 187 38.65 -46.34 64.81
N ILE A 188 39.25 -45.76 63.77
CA ILE A 188 40.57 -45.14 63.84
C ILE A 188 40.36 -43.73 64.41
N PRO A 189 41.04 -43.34 65.50
CA PRO A 189 40.92 -41.99 66.07
C PRO A 189 41.57 -40.97 65.12
N GLU A 190 40.88 -39.86 64.87
CA GLU A 190 41.34 -38.77 63.99
C GLU A 190 42.04 -37.69 64.83
N GLU A 191 43.20 -37.22 64.37
CA GLU A 191 43.91 -36.05 64.91
C GLU A 191 43.96 -34.89 63.90
N GLU A 192 44.11 -33.65 64.38
CA GLU A 192 44.29 -32.49 63.48
C GLU A 192 45.63 -32.56 62.75
N GLU A 193 45.60 -32.35 61.42
CA GLU A 193 46.76 -32.40 60.51
C GLU A 193 47.44 -33.79 60.39
N GLU A 194 46.69 -34.88 60.57
CA GLU A 194 47.22 -36.23 60.36
C GLU A 194 47.38 -36.61 58.88
N ASP A 195 48.40 -37.44 58.60
CA ASP A 195 48.58 -38.10 57.31
C ASP A 195 47.90 -39.48 57.36
N CYS A 196 46.66 -39.54 56.83
CA CYS A 196 45.83 -40.74 56.90
C CYS A 196 46.49 -41.99 56.29
N ASP A 197 47.36 -41.83 55.29
CA ASP A 197 48.07 -42.97 54.68
C ASP A 197 49.03 -43.60 55.70
N VAL A 198 49.76 -42.77 56.46
CA VAL A 198 50.69 -43.22 57.50
C VAL A 198 49.94 -43.85 58.65
N VAL A 199 48.87 -43.20 59.14
CA VAL A 199 48.04 -43.74 60.22
C VAL A 199 47.48 -45.12 59.85
N LEU A 200 47.07 -45.30 58.59
CA LEU A 200 46.54 -46.57 58.12
C LEU A 200 47.64 -47.65 57.96
N ILE A 201 48.83 -47.29 57.46
CA ILE A 201 49.98 -48.20 57.37
C ILE A 201 50.40 -48.68 58.76
N ASP A 202 50.48 -47.76 59.72
CA ASP A 202 50.83 -48.07 61.09
C ASP A 202 49.77 -48.98 61.71
N PHE A 203 48.48 -48.70 61.51
CA PHE A 203 47.40 -49.56 61.97
C PHE A 203 47.50 -50.99 61.39
N LEU A 204 47.73 -51.12 60.09
CA LEU A 204 47.86 -52.42 59.42
C LEU A 204 49.10 -53.19 59.90
N THR A 205 50.21 -52.50 60.16
CA THR A 205 51.48 -53.09 60.59
C THR A 205 51.45 -53.48 62.07
N ASP A 206 50.95 -52.59 62.93
CA ASP A 206 51.03 -52.74 64.38
C ASP A 206 49.83 -53.47 64.96
N THR A 207 48.63 -53.23 64.44
CA THR A 207 47.42 -53.88 64.96
C THR A 207 47.15 -55.18 64.21
N MET A 208 47.11 -55.14 62.87
CA MET A 208 46.76 -56.31 62.06
C MET A 208 47.94 -57.25 61.75
N LYS A 209 49.19 -56.83 62.05
CA LYS A 209 50.44 -57.58 61.81
C LYS A 209 50.67 -57.95 60.34
N ILE A 210 50.12 -57.16 59.41
CA ILE A 210 50.31 -57.32 57.97
C ILE A 210 51.59 -56.58 57.59
N ARG A 211 52.69 -57.31 57.42
CA ARG A 211 54.00 -56.74 57.05
C ARG A 211 54.18 -56.82 55.54
N THR A 212 53.63 -55.86 54.82
CA THR A 212 53.73 -55.81 53.35
C THR A 212 53.89 -54.36 52.90
N ASP A 213 54.58 -54.14 51.77
CA ASP A 213 54.71 -52.81 51.17
C ASP A 213 53.39 -52.48 50.45
N ILE A 214 52.51 -51.74 51.12
CA ILE A 214 51.18 -51.39 50.62
C ILE A 214 51.27 -50.02 49.95
N SER A 215 50.90 -49.96 48.66
CA SER A 215 50.79 -48.70 47.92
C SER A 215 49.32 -48.37 47.68
N PHE A 216 48.90 -47.18 48.11
CA PHE A 216 47.52 -46.69 47.92
C PHE A 216 47.30 -45.97 46.58
N GLU A 217 48.34 -45.86 45.75
CA GLU A 217 48.27 -45.20 44.44
C GLU A 217 47.68 -46.14 43.38
N GLN A 218 46.34 -46.15 43.24
CA GLN A 218 45.67 -46.79 42.10
C GLN A 218 45.47 -45.80 40.94
N PHE A 219 46.06 -46.10 39.79
CA PHE A 219 45.83 -45.37 38.55
C PHE A 219 45.24 -46.31 37.50
N PRO A 220 44.36 -45.81 36.61
CA PRO A 220 43.99 -46.52 35.39
C PRO A 220 45.23 -47.02 34.65
N VAL A 221 45.13 -48.20 34.03
CA VAL A 221 46.25 -48.89 33.37
C VAL A 221 46.94 -47.97 32.35
N GLU A 222 46.17 -47.13 31.66
CA GLU A 222 46.67 -46.17 30.68
C GLU A 222 47.54 -45.09 31.33
N ILE A 223 47.16 -44.60 32.51
CA ILE A 223 47.93 -43.60 33.27
C ILE A 223 49.21 -44.24 33.81
N GLU A 224 49.14 -45.47 34.31
CA GLU A 224 50.32 -46.18 34.82
C GLU A 224 51.34 -46.45 33.71
N GLN A 225 50.89 -46.86 32.52
CA GLN A 225 51.75 -47.05 31.35
C GLN A 225 52.43 -45.74 30.92
N ARG A 226 51.70 -44.62 30.92
CA ARG A 226 52.28 -43.29 30.64
C ARG A 226 53.33 -42.89 31.68
N ARG A 227 53.06 -43.12 32.98
CA ARG A 227 54.04 -42.84 34.05
C ARG A 227 55.31 -43.70 33.89
N LYS A 228 55.16 -44.99 33.55
CA LYS A 228 56.31 -45.88 33.28
C LYS A 228 57.22 -45.34 32.18
N ALA A 229 56.65 -44.76 31.12
CA ALA A 229 57.43 -44.12 30.05
C ALA A 229 58.15 -42.83 30.50
N LEU A 230 57.63 -42.13 31.51
CA LEU A 230 58.19 -40.87 32.01
C LEU A 230 59.27 -41.04 33.09
N TYR A 231 59.30 -42.18 33.80
CA TYR A 231 60.29 -42.42 34.86
C TYR A 231 61.76 -42.34 34.42
N PRO A 232 62.18 -42.90 33.26
CA PRO A 232 63.57 -42.80 32.82
C PRO A 232 64.00 -41.34 32.62
N ILE A 233 63.13 -40.54 31.98
CA ILE A 233 63.37 -39.12 31.70
C ILE A 233 63.39 -38.32 33.01
N MET A 234 62.44 -38.58 33.91
CA MET A 234 62.41 -37.97 35.23
C MET A 234 63.72 -38.22 36.00
N LYS A 235 64.23 -39.45 35.97
CA LYS A 235 65.47 -39.85 36.65
C LYS A 235 66.70 -39.17 36.03
N GLU A 236 66.74 -39.06 34.70
CA GLU A 236 67.81 -38.39 33.98
C GLU A 236 67.86 -36.89 34.29
N GLU A 237 66.71 -36.21 34.27
CA GLU A 237 66.60 -34.78 34.52
C GLU A 237 66.85 -34.42 35.98
N ARG A 238 66.47 -35.31 36.91
CA ARG A 238 66.85 -35.18 38.32
C ARG A 238 68.37 -35.30 38.51
N ARG A 239 69.05 -36.18 37.76
CA ARG A 239 70.53 -36.29 37.77
C ARG A 239 71.20 -35.02 37.27
N LYS A 240 70.57 -34.30 36.32
CA LYS A 240 71.01 -32.99 35.83
C LYS A 240 70.72 -31.82 36.80
N LYS A 241 70.25 -32.12 38.03
CA LYS A 241 69.83 -31.14 39.06
C LYS A 241 68.67 -30.23 38.63
N ASN A 242 67.87 -30.63 37.63
CA ASN A 242 66.65 -29.90 37.28
C ASN A 242 65.55 -30.18 38.31
N LYS A 243 64.64 -29.22 38.51
CA LYS A 243 63.45 -29.40 39.37
C LYS A 243 62.43 -30.21 38.59
N VAL A 244 62.17 -31.45 39.01
CA VAL A 244 61.26 -32.36 38.30
C VAL A 244 60.07 -32.74 39.17
N LYS A 245 58.84 -32.60 38.65
CA LYS A 245 57.59 -32.98 39.31
C LYS A 245 56.73 -33.81 38.36
N LEU A 246 56.31 -35.01 38.76
CA LEU A 246 55.35 -35.83 38.03
C LEU A 246 53.97 -35.64 38.67
N VAL A 247 52.96 -35.24 37.90
CA VAL A 247 51.58 -35.04 38.37
C VAL A 247 50.65 -35.83 37.46
N ARG A 248 49.95 -36.82 38.02
CA ARG A 248 49.12 -37.79 37.26
C ARG A 248 49.94 -38.43 36.13
N ASP A 249 49.62 -38.14 34.86
CA ASP A 249 50.29 -38.67 33.67
C ASP A 249 51.27 -37.67 33.00
N ARG A 250 51.59 -36.56 33.67
CA ARG A 250 52.38 -35.45 33.10
C ARG A 250 53.63 -35.16 33.89
N LEU A 251 54.77 -35.07 33.20
CA LEU A 251 56.07 -34.74 33.78
C LEU A 251 56.36 -33.25 33.60
N PHE A 252 56.72 -32.53 34.65
CA PHE A 252 57.13 -31.13 34.61
C PHE A 252 58.61 -31.01 34.96
N ILE A 253 59.38 -30.33 34.12
CA ILE A 253 60.81 -30.06 34.31
C ILE A 253 60.99 -28.54 34.37
N ASN A 254 61.54 -28.02 35.47
CA ASN A 254 61.72 -26.60 35.76
C ASN A 254 60.41 -25.78 35.59
N GLY A 255 59.28 -26.39 35.94
CA GLY A 255 57.94 -25.78 35.86
C GLY A 255 57.29 -25.85 34.49
N SER A 256 57.95 -26.39 33.46
CA SER A 256 57.38 -26.60 32.12
C SER A 256 57.04 -28.06 31.87
N GLU A 257 55.88 -28.33 31.26
CA GLU A 257 55.45 -29.69 30.91
C GLU A 257 56.39 -30.30 29.85
N TYR A 258 56.85 -31.51 30.12
CA TYR A 258 57.67 -32.29 29.23
C TYR A 258 56.79 -32.89 28.13
N ILE A 259 56.95 -32.37 26.92
CA ILE A 259 56.33 -32.90 25.71
C ILE A 259 57.35 -33.80 25.00
N PRO A 260 57.07 -35.12 24.83
CA PRO A 260 57.95 -36.04 24.13
C PRO A 260 58.30 -35.53 22.73
N PRO A 261 59.53 -35.76 22.23
CA PRO A 261 59.96 -35.28 20.91
C PRO A 261 59.05 -35.70 19.76
N ALA A 262 58.40 -36.86 19.86
CA ALA A 262 57.45 -37.37 18.86
C ALA A 262 56.17 -36.52 18.72
N GLN A 263 55.72 -35.83 19.78
CA GLN A 263 54.53 -34.96 19.74
C GLN A 263 54.85 -33.52 19.31
N ARG A 264 56.14 -33.15 19.24
CA ARG A 264 56.57 -31.83 18.73
C ARG A 264 56.56 -31.75 17.20
N ALA A 265 56.39 -32.89 16.51
CA ALA A 265 56.36 -32.99 15.06
C ALA A 265 54.93 -33.29 14.55
N GLY A 266 54.07 -32.28 14.51
CA GLY A 266 52.73 -32.30 13.91
C GLY A 266 52.28 -30.85 13.62
N PRO A 267 51.52 -30.59 12.54
CA PRO A 267 51.78 -29.49 11.62
C PRO A 267 51.42 -28.12 12.19
N THR A 268 52.40 -27.21 12.14
CA THR A 268 52.15 -25.76 12.22
C THR A 268 51.28 -25.33 11.03
N GLY A 269 49.97 -25.20 11.28
CA GLY A 269 49.00 -24.63 10.36
C GLY A 269 48.06 -23.69 11.11
N ALA A 270 48.44 -22.41 11.15
CA ALA A 270 47.61 -21.21 11.29
C ALA A 270 46.28 -21.30 12.08
N SER A 271 46.21 -20.62 13.22
CA SER A 271 44.99 -19.90 13.61
C SER A 271 45.34 -18.69 14.46
N GLY A 272 45.19 -17.51 13.84
CA GLY A 272 45.18 -16.23 14.50
C GLY A 272 43.95 -16.12 15.39
N ARG A 273 44.18 -15.82 16.66
CA ARG A 273 43.16 -15.38 17.62
C ARG A 273 42.65 -14.00 17.19
N GLY A 274 41.35 -13.92 16.95
CA GLY A 274 40.60 -12.67 16.82
C GLY A 274 39.15 -12.90 17.23
N THR A 275 38.90 -13.07 18.52
CA THR A 275 37.55 -13.04 19.12
C THR A 275 37.10 -11.59 19.30
N PRO A 276 35.89 -11.20 18.85
CA PRO A 276 35.19 -10.06 19.41
C PRO A 276 34.25 -10.51 20.54
N SER A 277 34.40 -9.89 21.70
CA SER A 277 33.55 -10.06 22.87
C SER A 277 32.14 -9.51 22.66
N GLN A 278 31.13 -10.28 23.08
CA GLN A 278 29.77 -9.79 23.31
C GLN A 278 29.73 -8.89 24.54
N GLN A 279 29.51 -7.59 24.35
CA GLN A 279 28.83 -6.71 25.31
C GLN A 279 28.52 -5.38 24.63
N GLU A 280 27.31 -5.25 24.06
CA GLU A 280 26.51 -4.01 24.07
C GLU A 280 25.18 -4.24 23.34
N ARG A 281 24.21 -4.79 24.08
CA ARG A 281 22.80 -4.51 23.83
C ARG A 281 22.49 -3.20 24.54
N LYS A 282 22.25 -2.12 23.79
CA LYS A 282 21.29 -1.05 24.12
C LYS A 282 21.20 -0.01 22.99
N ARG A 283 19.95 0.31 22.61
CA ARG A 283 19.46 1.48 21.84
C ARG A 283 19.46 1.34 20.31
N ALA A 284 18.27 1.05 19.76
CA ALA A 284 17.58 1.94 18.83
C ALA A 284 16.18 1.35 18.51
N HIS A 285 15.21 1.74 19.32
CA HIS A 285 13.80 1.75 18.94
C HIS A 285 13.41 3.23 18.90
N THR A 286 13.19 3.75 17.69
CA THR A 286 12.68 5.07 17.24
C THR A 286 13.22 5.19 15.81
N GLY A 287 12.48 5.44 14.74
CA GLY A 287 11.07 5.61 14.47
C GLY A 287 10.97 5.93 12.96
N SER A 288 9.82 5.61 12.36
CA SER A 288 9.19 6.32 11.24
C SER A 288 10.03 6.67 9.99
N ARG A 289 9.77 5.97 8.89
CA ARG A 289 9.01 6.54 7.76
C ARG A 289 8.42 5.45 6.88
#